data_AF-A0A1V2BD16-F1
#
_entry.id   AF-A0A1V2BD16-F1
#
_cell.length_a   1.000
_cell.length_b   1.000
_cell.length_c   1.000
_cell.angle_alpha   90.00
_cell.angle_beta   90.00
_cell.angle_gamma   90.00
#
_symmetry.space_group_name_H-M   'P 1'
#
loop_
_entity.id
_entity.type
_entity.pdbx_description
1 polymer ?
#
loop_
_entity_poly.entity_id
_entity_poly.type
_entity_poly.pdbx_seq_one_letter_code
_entity_poly.pdbx_strand_id
1 'polypeptide(L)'
;METRFDEVILLLKQARSNAIKQVNIELINIYWQVGAYISNKVENAIWGNKTVTELADHIEKHHPDLKGFTRRNLYNMKLFYEAYTPSLSDDNQSDIIMQTVSAQFNQTTNITTQYKLCGH
;
A
#
# COMPACT_ATOMS: atom_id res chain seq x y z
N MET A 1 -35.74 -12.45 -20.68
CA MET A 1 -36.10 -11.01 -20.58
C MET A 1 -35.23 -10.22 -19.60
N GLU A 2 -34.28 -10.85 -18.88
CA GLU A 2 -33.39 -10.18 -17.89
C GLU A 2 -32.13 -9.53 -18.49
N THR A 3 -31.76 -9.82 -19.74
CA THR A 3 -30.48 -9.40 -20.32
C THR A 3 -30.35 -7.93 -20.71
N ARG A 4 -31.45 -7.16 -20.66
CA ARG A 4 -31.48 -5.77 -21.17
C ARG A 4 -30.58 -4.79 -20.39
N PHE A 5 -30.22 -5.16 -19.16
CA PHE A 5 -29.39 -4.33 -18.28
C PHE A 5 -27.98 -4.89 -18.08
N ASP A 6 -27.67 -6.07 -18.65
CA ASP A 6 -26.38 -6.74 -18.45
C ASP A 6 -25.21 -5.88 -18.96
N GLU A 7 -25.40 -5.21 -20.09
CA GLU A 7 -24.42 -4.27 -20.64
C GLU A 7 -24.14 -3.12 -19.68
N VAL A 8 -25.19 -2.54 -19.07
CA VAL A 8 -25.06 -1.45 -18.09
C VAL A 8 -24.37 -1.95 -16.81
N ILE A 9 -24.76 -3.14 -16.32
CA ILE A 9 -24.11 -3.78 -15.15
C ILE A 9 -22.63 -4.02 -15.43
N LEU A 10 -22.27 -4.45 -16.64
CA LEU A 10 -20.87 -4.68 -17.03
C LEU A 10 -20.07 -3.37 -17.04
N LEU A 11 -20.62 -2.30 -17.62
CA LEU A 11 -20.00 -0.97 -17.61
C LEU A 11 -19.78 -0.46 -16.17
N LEU A 12 -20.77 -0.62 -15.28
CA LEU A 12 -20.67 -0.25 -13.87
C LEU A 12 -19.57 -1.06 -13.13
N LYS A 13 -19.52 -2.37 -13.36
CA LYS A 13 -18.48 -3.24 -12.79
C LYS A 13 -17.09 -2.85 -13.29
N GLN A 14 -16.95 -2.56 -14.58
CA GLN A 14 -15.68 -2.15 -15.17
C GLN A 14 -15.21 -0.80 -14.61
N ALA A 15 -16.11 0.19 -14.53
CA ALA A 15 -15.80 1.49 -13.96
C ALA A 15 -15.35 1.37 -12.50
N ARG A 16 -16.05 0.55 -11.69
CA ARG A 16 -15.65 0.28 -10.30
C ARG A 16 -14.30 -0.41 -10.21
N SER A 17 -14.05 -1.42 -11.05
CA SER A 17 -12.75 -2.12 -11.08
C SER A 17 -11.62 -1.15 -11.42
N ASN A 18 -11.81 -0.28 -12.41
CA ASN A 18 -10.83 0.72 -12.80
C ASN A 18 -10.54 1.69 -11.65
N ALA A 19 -11.56 2.18 -10.96
CA ALA A 19 -11.38 3.07 -9.81
C ALA A 19 -10.58 2.39 -8.69
N ILE A 20 -10.92 1.13 -8.35
CA ILE A 20 -10.19 0.36 -7.32
C ILE A 20 -8.73 0.15 -7.73
N LYS A 21 -8.46 -0.16 -9.01
CA LYS A 21 -7.09 -0.29 -9.52
C LYS A 21 -6.30 0.99 -9.28
N GLN A 22 -6.84 2.16 -9.67
CA GLN A 22 -6.14 3.44 -9.48
C GLN A 22 -5.89 3.76 -7.99
N VAL A 23 -6.84 3.46 -7.11
CA VAL A 23 -6.64 3.62 -5.66
C VAL A 23 -5.54 2.67 -5.15
N ASN A 24 -5.53 1.41 -5.56
CA ASN A 24 -4.52 0.45 -5.15
C ASN A 24 -3.12 0.85 -5.62
N ILE A 25 -3.01 1.36 -6.85
CA ILE A 25 -1.78 1.91 -7.43
C ILE A 25 -1.21 3.00 -6.51
N GLU A 26 -2.03 3.99 -6.16
CA GLU A 26 -1.58 5.09 -5.32
C GLU A 26 -1.23 4.61 -3.90
N LEU A 27 -1.99 3.64 -3.38
CA LEU A 27 -1.74 3.06 -2.08
C LEU A 27 -0.41 2.28 -2.03
N ILE A 28 -0.04 1.58 -3.10
CA ILE A 28 1.27 0.93 -3.21
C ILE A 28 2.37 1.99 -3.31
N ASN A 29 2.18 3.02 -4.13
CA ASN A 29 3.14 4.11 -4.29
C ASN A 29 3.43 4.81 -2.96
N ILE A 30 2.42 5.12 -2.15
CA ILE A 30 2.64 5.76 -0.85
C ILE A 30 3.30 4.81 0.14
N TYR A 31 2.98 3.50 0.11
CA TYR A 31 3.65 2.50 0.94
C TYR A 31 5.15 2.42 0.62
N TRP A 32 5.49 2.44 -0.67
CA TRP A 32 6.88 2.46 -1.12
C TRP A 32 7.60 3.74 -0.68
N GLN A 33 7.04 4.92 -0.99
CA GLN A 33 7.68 6.21 -0.68
C GLN A 33 7.87 6.43 0.81
N VAL A 34 6.84 6.18 1.62
CA VAL A 34 6.92 6.30 3.08
C VAL A 34 7.84 5.24 3.65
N GLY A 35 7.76 4.00 3.16
CA GLY A 35 8.67 2.92 3.55
C GLY A 35 10.13 3.26 3.34
N ALA A 36 10.47 3.76 2.14
CA ALA A 36 11.80 4.23 1.78
C ALA A 36 12.28 5.35 2.70
N TYR A 37 11.42 6.34 2.93
CA TYR A 37 11.71 7.48 3.78
C TYR A 37 12.01 7.05 5.22
N ILE A 38 11.16 6.20 5.80
CA ILE A 38 11.35 5.69 7.17
C ILE A 38 12.61 4.83 7.24
N SER A 39 12.83 3.92 6.28
CA SER A 39 14.02 3.06 6.25
C SER A 39 15.29 3.89 6.25
N ASN A 40 15.38 4.86 5.34
CA ASN A 40 16.54 5.74 5.22
C ASN A 40 16.78 6.55 6.51
N LYS A 41 15.74 7.08 7.15
CA LYS A 41 15.89 7.84 8.41
C LYS A 41 16.36 6.96 9.57
N VAL A 42 15.91 5.71 9.63
CA VAL A 42 16.33 4.75 10.66
C VAL A 42 17.76 4.27 10.41
N GLU A 43 18.11 3.92 9.17
CA GLU A 43 19.46 3.46 8.79
C GLU A 43 20.53 4.52 9.05
N ASN A 44 20.24 5.79 8.77
CA ASN A 44 21.16 6.90 9.03
C ASN A 44 21.18 7.34 10.51
N ALA A 45 20.56 6.57 11.41
CA ALA A 45 20.43 6.86 12.84
C ALA A 45 19.82 8.24 13.18
N ILE A 46 19.11 8.86 12.22
CA ILE A 46 18.41 10.14 12.41
C ILE A 46 17.15 9.91 13.24
N TRP A 47 16.47 8.78 13.01
CA TRP A 47 15.29 8.37 13.74
C TRP A 47 15.62 7.26 14.73
N GLY A 48 15.34 7.52 16.01
CA GLY A 48 15.47 6.52 17.06
C GLY A 48 14.31 5.55 17.08
N ASN A 49 14.39 4.54 17.97
CA ASN A 49 13.41 3.45 18.07
C ASN A 49 11.95 3.90 18.28
N LYS A 50 11.71 5.13 18.76
CA LYS A 50 10.38 5.69 19.05
C LYS A 50 9.88 6.67 18.00
N THR A 51 10.69 7.10 17.04
CA THR A 51 10.28 8.20 16.14
C THR A 51 9.15 7.79 15.19
N VAL A 52 9.08 6.53 14.76
CA VAL A 52 7.95 6.00 13.97
C VAL A 52 6.65 5.99 14.78
N THR A 53 6.77 5.73 16.08
CA THR A 53 5.67 5.79 17.04
C THR A 53 5.17 7.23 17.18
N GLU A 54 6.09 8.18 17.40
CA GLU A 54 5.77 9.61 17.53
C GLU A 54 5.14 10.17 16.26
N LEU A 55 5.60 9.74 15.08
CA LEU A 55 4.98 10.10 13.80
C LEU A 55 3.52 9.63 13.72
N ALA A 56 3.26 8.37 14.09
CA ALA A 56 1.90 7.84 14.08
C ALA A 56 0.97 8.65 15.00
N ASP A 57 1.43 8.90 16.23
CA ASP A 57 0.67 9.63 17.24
C ASP A 57 0.46 11.10 16.79
N HIS A 58 1.45 11.69 16.10
CA HIS A 58 1.32 13.03 15.50
C HIS A 58 0.26 13.06 14.39
N ILE A 59 0.27 12.09 13.46
CA ILE A 59 -0.73 12.01 12.40
C ILE A 59 -2.12 11.84 12.99
N GLU A 60 -2.30 10.94 13.95
CA GLU A 60 -3.61 10.70 14.58
C GLU A 60 -4.15 11.94 15.28
N LYS A 61 -3.28 12.70 15.95
CA LYS A 61 -3.67 13.91 16.68
C LYS A 61 -3.96 15.11 15.78
N HIS A 62 -3.16 15.31 14.74
CA HIS A 62 -3.18 16.54 13.94
C HIS A 62 -3.89 16.37 12.60
N HIS A 63 -4.00 15.14 12.09
CA HIS A 63 -4.58 14.80 10.80
C HIS A 63 -5.51 13.58 10.90
N PRO A 64 -6.60 13.65 11.67
CA PRO A 64 -7.52 12.52 11.89
C PRO A 64 -8.27 12.09 10.61
N ASP A 65 -8.25 12.90 9.56
CA ASP A 65 -8.73 12.59 8.22
C ASP A 65 -7.84 11.57 7.48
N LEU A 66 -6.54 11.55 7.79
CA LEU A 66 -5.56 10.58 7.25
C LEU A 66 -5.69 9.22 7.95
N LYS A 67 -6.79 8.53 7.65
CA LYS A 67 -7.07 7.20 8.18
C LYS A 67 -6.13 6.15 7.59
N GLY A 68 -5.77 5.15 8.40
CA GLY A 68 -4.94 4.03 7.96
C GLY A 68 -3.44 4.23 8.12
N PHE A 69 -2.96 5.40 8.59
CA PHE A 69 -1.54 5.63 8.89
C PHE A 69 -1.20 5.36 10.35
N THR A 70 -1.70 4.22 10.86
CA THR A 70 -1.39 3.77 12.22
C THR A 70 0.08 3.38 12.34
N ARG A 71 0.60 3.35 13.56
CA ARG A 71 1.95 2.87 13.88
C ARG A 71 2.27 1.53 13.20
N ARG A 72 1.36 0.56 13.28
CA ARG A 72 1.52 -0.75 12.63
C ARG A 72 1.68 -0.62 11.11
N ASN A 73 0.86 0.22 10.47
CA ASN A 73 0.93 0.38 9.03
C ASN A 73 2.21 1.10 8.60
N LEU A 74 2.71 2.09 9.35
CA LEU A 74 3.98 2.73 9.07
C LEU A 74 5.17 1.76 9.17
N TYR A 75 5.18 0.86 10.16
CA TYR A 75 6.18 -0.22 10.22
C TYR A 75 6.03 -1.20 9.04
N ASN A 76 4.81 -1.55 8.65
CA ASN A 76 4.59 -2.40 7.48
C ASN A 76 5.08 -1.75 6.19
N MET A 77 4.95 -0.43 6.04
CA MET A 77 5.50 0.32 4.90
C MET A 77 7.02 0.21 4.85
N LYS A 78 7.70 0.42 5.99
CA LYS A 78 9.16 0.23 6.10
C LYS A 78 9.58 -1.19 5.71
N LEU A 79 8.94 -2.20 6.30
CA LEU A 79 9.24 -3.61 6.01
C LEU A 79 8.95 -3.97 4.56
N PHE A 80 7.88 -3.42 3.98
CA PHE A 80 7.56 -3.59 2.56
C PHE A 80 8.71 -3.07 1.70
N TYR A 81 9.14 -1.83 1.92
CA TYR A 81 10.28 -1.28 1.19
C TYR A 81 11.52 -2.17 1.36
N GLU A 82 11.95 -2.46 2.59
CA GLU A 82 13.14 -3.26 2.88
C GLU A 82 13.09 -4.68 2.28
N ALA A 83 11.91 -5.30 2.19
CA ALA A 83 11.76 -6.64 1.62
C ALA A 83 11.92 -6.65 0.09
N TYR A 84 11.53 -5.56 -0.58
CA TYR A 84 11.55 -5.48 -2.04
C TYR A 84 12.72 -4.67 -2.60
N THR A 85 13.38 -3.81 -1.83
CA THR A 85 14.58 -3.07 -2.28
C THR A 85 15.73 -3.98 -2.76
N PRO A 86 16.10 -5.09 -2.08
CA PRO A 86 17.22 -5.93 -2.49
C PRO A 86 17.03 -6.63 -3.83
N SER A 87 15.79 -6.82 -4.27
CA SER A 87 15.44 -7.51 -5.53
C SER A 87 15.18 -6.57 -6.69
N LEU A 88 15.31 -5.25 -6.49
CA LEU A 88 15.01 -4.22 -7.48
C LEU A 88 16.28 -3.46 -7.86
N SER A 89 17.13 -4.09 -8.66
CA SER A 89 18.21 -3.42 -9.40
C SER A 89 17.72 -3.05 -10.81
N ASP A 90 17.77 -1.74 -11.08
CA ASP A 90 17.70 -1.05 -12.37
C ASP A 90 16.36 -1.04 -13.18
N ASP A 91 15.91 0.19 -13.42
CA ASP A 91 15.09 0.70 -14.52
C ASP A 91 13.57 0.46 -14.62
N ASN A 92 12.91 -0.44 -13.88
CA ASN A 92 11.44 -0.67 -14.02
C ASN A 92 10.66 -0.77 -12.68
N GLN A 93 11.03 0.09 -11.72
CA GLN A 93 10.72 -0.06 -10.30
C GLN A 93 9.25 0.10 -9.91
N SER A 94 8.49 0.96 -10.61
CA SER A 94 7.05 1.12 -10.37
C SER A 94 6.24 0.01 -11.03
N ASP A 95 6.56 -0.36 -12.27
CA ASP A 95 5.68 -1.19 -13.09
C ASP A 95 5.66 -2.67 -12.66
N ILE A 96 6.76 -3.20 -12.15
CA ILE A 96 6.85 -4.61 -11.69
C ILE A 96 6.10 -4.81 -10.37
N ILE A 97 6.31 -3.92 -9.39
CA ILE A 97 5.56 -3.96 -8.12
C ILE A 97 4.07 -3.74 -8.42
N MET A 98 3.74 -2.79 -9.29
CA MET A 98 2.37 -2.52 -9.68
C MET A 98 1.70 -3.72 -10.35
N GLN A 99 2.39 -4.46 -11.23
CA GLN A 99 1.83 -5.64 -11.88
C GLN A 99 1.69 -6.83 -10.91
N THR A 100 2.72 -7.16 -10.14
CA THR A 100 2.71 -8.32 -9.23
C THR A 100 1.74 -8.10 -8.06
N VAL A 101 1.75 -6.91 -7.47
CA VAL A 101 0.89 -6.58 -6.34
C VAL A 101 -0.55 -6.36 -6.80
N SER A 102 -0.82 -5.69 -7.94
CA SER A 102 -2.19 -5.56 -8.44
C SER A 102 -2.83 -6.90 -8.86
N ALA A 103 -2.03 -7.84 -9.39
CA ALA A 103 -2.52 -9.18 -9.73
C ALA A 103 -2.93 -9.99 -8.48
N GLN A 104 -2.24 -9.82 -7.35
CA GLN A 104 -2.57 -10.46 -6.08
C GLN A 104 -3.71 -9.74 -5.32
N PHE A 105 -3.95 -8.46 -5.61
CA PHE A 105 -4.94 -7.60 -4.91
C PHE A 105 -6.32 -7.53 -5.58
N ASN A 106 -6.56 -8.28 -6.67
CA ASN A 106 -7.87 -8.32 -7.35
C ASN A 106 -8.94 -9.17 -6.64
N GLN A 107 -8.62 -9.75 -5.48
CA GLN A 107 -9.58 -10.45 -4.64
C GLN A 107 -9.40 -9.98 -3.20
N THR A 108 -10.47 -9.39 -2.64
CA THR A 108 -10.67 -8.96 -1.25
C THR A 108 -9.96 -7.70 -0.71
N THR A 109 -10.82 -6.78 -0.26
CA THR A 109 -10.68 -5.81 0.84
C THR A 109 -9.40 -5.84 1.68
N ASN A 110 -8.80 -4.64 1.83
CA ASN A 110 -7.93 -4.19 2.91
C ASN A 110 -6.61 -4.96 3.11
N ILE A 111 -5.50 -4.24 2.92
CA ILE A 111 -4.10 -4.66 3.11
C ILE A 111 -3.83 -5.23 4.51
N THR A 112 -4.72 -5.03 5.48
CA THR A 112 -4.57 -5.57 6.84
C THR A 112 -4.57 -7.10 6.88
N THR A 113 -5.06 -7.80 5.85
CA THR A 113 -5.30 -9.25 5.93
C THR A 113 -4.20 -10.13 5.30
N GLN A 114 -3.34 -9.61 4.41
CA GLN A 114 -2.40 -10.45 3.62
C GLN A 114 -1.05 -10.73 4.31
N TYR A 115 -0.60 -9.91 5.26
CA TYR A 115 0.64 -10.18 6.02
C TYR A 115 0.56 -11.42 6.94
N LYS A 116 -0.61 -12.05 7.06
CA LYS A 116 -0.81 -13.30 7.79
C LYS A 116 -0.48 -14.57 6.99
N LEU A 117 -0.17 -14.45 5.69
CA LEU A 117 0.00 -15.61 4.80
C LEU A 117 1.45 -15.92 4.40
N CYS A 118 2.42 -15.06 4.73
CA CYS A 118 3.85 -15.31 4.49
C CYS A 118 4.66 -15.58 5.77
N GLY A 119 3.96 -15.85 6.89
CA GLY A 119 4.57 -16.25 8.14
C GLY A 119 4.35 -17.73 8.42
N HIS A 120 5.04 -18.60 7.68
CA HIS A 120 5.45 -19.94 8.10
C HIS A 120 6.65 -20.41 7.26
#